data_AF-A0A1B2YQD6-F1
#
_entry.id   AF-A0A1B2YQD6-F1
#
_cell.length_a   1.000
_cell.length_b   1.000
_cell.length_c   1.000
_cell.angle_alpha   90.00
_cell.angle_beta   90.00
_cell.angle_gamma   90.00
#
_symmetry.space_group_name_H-M   'P 1'
#
loop_
_entity.id
_entity.type
_entity.pdbx_description
1 polymer ?
#
loop_
_entity_poly.entity_id
_entity_poly.type
_entity_poly.pdbx_seq_one_letter_code
_entity_poly.pdbx_strand_id
1 'polypeptide(L)'
;MQALNNNFADFMHIFTRVNTRLSTGRNIQHSGHRLIKDYKAATAVKTGYTRASGFSGAMIAEKRSNRIIVVVFGGKSTKTRNAQMIKLAELGFGELQK
;
A
#
# COMPACT_ATOMS: atom_id res chain seq x y z
N MET A 1 -10.23 -1.16 0.55
CA MET A 1 -9.52 0.14 0.60
C MET A 1 -10.47 1.31 0.44
N GLN A 2 -11.33 1.34 -0.58
CA GLN A 2 -12.29 2.44 -0.78
C GLN A 2 -13.22 2.66 0.42
N ALA A 3 -13.90 1.61 0.89
CA ALA A 3 -14.78 1.71 2.06
C ALA A 3 -14.04 2.14 3.33
N LEU A 4 -12.81 1.65 3.55
CA LEU A 4 -11.98 2.08 4.69
C LEU A 4 -11.68 3.57 4.63
N ASN A 5 -11.26 4.05 3.46
CA ASN A 5 -10.98 5.46 3.25
C ASN A 5 -12.21 6.35 3.45
N ASN A 6 -13.39 5.89 3.01
CA ASN A 6 -14.61 6.69 3.08
C ASN A 6 -15.23 6.72 4.47
N ASN A 7 -15.23 5.59 5.17
CA ASN A 7 -15.99 5.42 6.41
C ASN A 7 -15.09 5.50 7.66
N PHE A 8 -13.77 5.40 7.51
CA PHE A 8 -12.80 5.32 8.60
C PHE A 8 -11.53 6.15 8.32
N ALA A 9 -11.72 7.33 7.72
CA ALA A 9 -10.62 8.21 7.29
C ALA A 9 -9.60 8.50 8.42
N ASP A 10 -10.08 8.70 9.65
CA ASP A 10 -9.24 9.01 10.83
C ASP A 10 -8.19 7.93 11.13
N PHE A 11 -8.45 6.68 10.74
CA PHE A 11 -7.57 5.54 11.00
C PHE A 11 -6.59 5.26 9.86
N MET A 12 -6.71 5.94 8.72
CA MET A 12 -5.94 5.62 7.52
C MET A 12 -4.43 5.80 7.73
N HIS A 13 -4.04 6.74 8.59
CA HIS A 13 -2.65 7.00 8.95
C HIS A 13 -1.93 5.78 9.57
N ILE A 14 -2.65 4.77 10.05
CA ILE A 14 -2.04 3.53 10.58
C ILE A 14 -1.38 2.72 9.45
N PHE A 15 -1.93 2.76 8.24
CA PHE A 15 -1.45 1.99 7.09
C PHE A 15 -0.18 2.55 6.42
N THR A 16 0.35 3.67 6.93
CA THR A 16 1.60 4.29 6.44
C THR A 16 2.73 4.25 7.46
N ARG A 17 2.45 3.87 8.71
CA ARG A 17 3.48 3.74 9.75
C ARG A 17 4.48 2.66 9.35
N VAL A 18 5.77 3.02 9.32
CA VAL A 18 6.85 2.06 8.99
C VAL A 18 7.13 1.14 10.16
N ASN A 19 7.09 1.67 11.38
CA ASN A 19 7.27 0.92 12.62
C ASN A 19 6.21 1.34 13.64
N THR A 20 5.88 0.48 14.58
CA THR A 20 5.00 0.79 15.70
C THR A 20 5.55 0.14 16.97
N ARG A 21 5.66 0.94 18.04
CA ARG A 21 6.05 0.46 19.36
C ARG A 21 4.81 -0.02 20.11
N LEU A 22 4.85 -1.25 20.58
CA LEU A 22 3.80 -1.83 21.42
C LEU A 22 3.96 -1.42 22.89
N SER A 23 2.88 -1.54 23.66
CA SER A 23 2.90 -1.37 25.13
C SER A 23 3.87 -2.33 25.82
N THR A 24 4.12 -3.50 25.21
CA THR A 24 5.12 -4.48 25.66
C THR A 24 6.57 -4.03 25.42
N GLY A 25 6.78 -2.83 24.85
CA GLY A 25 8.09 -2.30 24.50
C GLY A 25 8.65 -2.80 23.16
N ARG A 26 8.03 -3.81 22.54
CA ARG A 26 8.46 -4.36 21.25
C ARG A 26 8.17 -3.41 20.10
N ASN A 27 9.14 -3.25 19.19
CA ASN A 27 8.94 -2.52 17.93
C ASN A 27 8.58 -3.50 16.81
N ILE A 28 7.43 -3.29 16.18
CA ILE A 28 6.95 -4.08 15.05
C ILE A 28 7.10 -3.27 13.77
N GLN A 29 7.71 -3.87 12.76
CA GLN A 29 7.86 -3.29 11.43
C GLN A 29 6.66 -3.63 10.55
N HIS A 30 6.20 -2.66 9.78
CA HIS A 30 5.14 -2.85 8.81
C HIS A 30 5.58 -3.79 7.68
N SER A 31 4.73 -4.78 7.37
CA SER A 31 4.98 -5.77 6.30
C SER A 31 5.21 -5.14 4.91
N GLY A 32 4.61 -3.98 4.66
CA GLY A 32 4.81 -3.17 3.45
C GLY A 32 5.90 -2.09 3.54
N HIS A 33 6.78 -2.08 4.57
CA HIS A 33 7.73 -0.99 4.82
C HIS A 33 8.58 -0.60 3.60
N ARG A 34 9.00 -1.56 2.77
CA ARG A 34 9.78 -1.28 1.55
C ARG A 34 8.98 -0.40 0.58
N LEU A 35 7.73 -0.78 0.31
CA LEU A 35 6.85 0.00 -0.58
C LEU A 35 6.59 1.41 -0.03
N ILE A 36 6.34 1.53 1.28
CA ILE A 36 6.12 2.82 1.94
C ILE A 36 7.37 3.72 1.84
N LYS A 37 8.56 3.13 1.98
CA LYS A 37 9.83 3.86 1.87
C LYS A 37 10.09 4.31 0.43
N ASP A 38 9.91 3.40 -0.52
CA ASP A 38 10.30 3.56 -1.92
C ASP A 38 9.28 4.40 -2.73
N TYR A 39 8.01 4.42 -2.31
CA TYR A 39 6.94 5.09 -3.05
C TYR A 39 6.13 6.04 -2.16
N LYS A 40 6.56 7.30 -2.12
CA LYS A 40 5.99 8.34 -1.23
C LYS A 40 4.54 8.71 -1.52
N ALA A 41 4.07 8.46 -2.74
CA ALA A 41 2.66 8.65 -3.07
C ALA A 41 1.74 7.63 -2.38
N ALA A 42 2.27 6.52 -1.83
CA ALA A 42 1.45 5.55 -1.11
C ALA A 42 1.01 6.08 0.26
N THR A 43 -0.28 6.41 0.40
CA THR A 43 -0.90 6.92 1.62
C THR A 43 -1.65 5.87 2.44
N ALA A 44 -1.72 4.63 1.93
CA ALA A 44 -2.12 3.46 2.71
C ALA A 44 -1.61 2.18 2.04
N VAL A 45 -0.98 1.28 2.79
CA VAL A 45 -0.49 0.00 2.24
C VAL A 45 -0.96 -1.16 3.10
N LYS A 46 -1.49 -2.20 2.46
CA LYS A 46 -1.67 -3.52 3.07
C LYS A 46 -1.07 -4.59 2.18
N THR A 47 -0.42 -5.56 2.81
CA THR A 47 0.19 -6.69 2.11
C THR A 47 -0.33 -8.01 2.68
N GLY A 48 -0.29 -9.07 1.89
CA GLY A 48 -0.66 -10.42 2.31
C GLY A 48 0.16 -11.47 1.57
N TYR A 49 0.35 -12.61 2.20
CA TYR A 49 1.01 -13.76 1.60
C TYR A 49 0.44 -15.04 2.18
N THR A 50 0.13 -15.99 1.30
CA THR A 50 -0.06 -17.39 1.62
C THR A 50 0.62 -18.22 0.53
N ARG A 51 0.95 -19.48 0.83
CA ARG A 51 1.57 -20.36 -0.17
C ARG A 51 0.71 -20.54 -1.43
N ALA A 52 -0.61 -20.61 -1.26
CA ALA A 52 -1.54 -20.80 -2.38
C ALA A 52 -1.81 -19.50 -3.17
N SER A 53 -1.80 -18.33 -2.52
CA SER A 53 -2.14 -17.05 -3.17
C SER A 53 -0.94 -16.29 -3.74
N GLY A 54 0.28 -16.66 -3.37
CA GLY A 54 1.46 -15.83 -3.60
C GLY A 54 1.39 -14.48 -2.87
N PHE A 55 2.22 -13.53 -3.29
CA PHE A 55 2.33 -12.19 -2.70
C PHE A 55 1.24 -11.27 -3.23
N SER A 56 0.36 -10.81 -2.34
CA SER A 56 -0.74 -9.90 -2.67
C SER A 56 -0.58 -8.56 -1.95
N GLY A 57 -1.20 -7.52 -2.49
CA GLY A 57 -1.18 -6.20 -1.87
C GLY A 57 -2.30 -5.30 -2.37
N ALA A 58 -2.71 -4.40 -1.50
CA ALA A 58 -3.61 -3.29 -1.82
C ALA A 58 -2.99 -2.00 -1.31
N MET A 59 -3.05 -0.93 -2.10
CA MET A 59 -2.63 0.40 -1.65
C MET A 59 -3.56 1.49 -2.14
N ILE A 60 -3.54 2.61 -1.42
CA ILE A 60 -4.01 3.90 -1.90
C ILE A 60 -2.77 4.72 -2.22
N ALA A 61 -2.75 5.30 -3.41
CA ALA A 61 -1.75 6.27 -3.83
C ALA A 61 -2.42 7.61 -4.13
N GLU A 62 -1.79 8.71 -3.71
CA GLU A 62 -2.29 10.07 -3.89
C GLU A 62 -1.23 10.96 -4.55
N LYS A 63 -1.66 11.74 -5.55
CA LYS A 63 -0.89 12.81 -6.18
C LYS A 63 -1.82 13.97 -6.50
N ARG A 64 -1.48 15.18 -6.02
CA ARG A 64 -2.33 16.38 -6.16
C ARG A 64 -3.75 16.08 -5.63
N SER A 65 -4.78 16.31 -6.43
CA SER A 65 -6.19 16.01 -6.12
C SER A 65 -6.63 14.59 -6.50
N ASN A 66 -5.73 13.78 -7.10
CA ASN A 66 -6.07 12.47 -7.62
C ASN A 66 -5.69 11.35 -6.64
N ARG A 67 -6.56 10.36 -6.56
CA ARG A 67 -6.39 9.15 -5.74
C ARG A 67 -6.57 7.91 -6.61
N ILE A 68 -5.61 6.99 -6.54
CA ILE A 68 -5.67 5.69 -7.20
C ILE A 68 -5.64 4.58 -6.15
N ILE A 69 -6.54 3.61 -6.28
CA ILE A 69 -6.52 2.38 -5.49
C ILE A 69 -5.94 1.27 -6.36
N VAL A 70 -4.86 0.66 -5.90
CA VAL A 70 -4.20 -0.44 -6.62
C VAL A 70 -4.36 -1.73 -5.84
N VAL A 71 -4.71 -2.80 -6.55
CA VAL A 71 -4.79 -4.16 -6.00
C VAL A 71 -4.01 -5.10 -6.91
N VAL A 72 -3.14 -5.92 -6.31
CA VAL A 72 -2.34 -6.94 -7.00
C VAL A 72 -2.44 -8.25 -6.22
N PHE A 73 -2.70 -9.35 -6.92
CA PHE A 73 -2.71 -10.71 -6.39
C PHE A 73 -1.61 -11.55 -7.06
N GLY A 74 -1.20 -12.66 -6.43
CA GLY A 74 -0.40 -13.68 -7.12
C GLY A 74 1.04 -13.30 -7.47
N GLY A 75 1.62 -12.28 -6.83
CA GLY A 75 3.00 -11.90 -7.07
C GLY A 75 3.98 -13.02 -6.71
N LYS A 76 5.04 -13.19 -7.50
CA LYS A 76 6.11 -14.19 -7.26
C LYS A 76 7.00 -13.85 -6.06
N SER A 77 7.15 -12.56 -5.76
CA SER A 77 7.94 -12.03 -4.65
C SER A 77 7.40 -10.69 -4.19
N THR A 78 7.87 -10.21 -3.03
CA THR A 78 7.63 -8.83 -2.59
C THR A 78 8.11 -7.80 -3.61
N LYS A 79 9.28 -8.02 -4.25
CA LYS A 79 9.86 -7.09 -5.22
C LYS A 79 8.96 -6.94 -6.45
N THR A 80 8.53 -8.08 -7.03
CA THR A 80 7.68 -8.07 -8.24
C THR A 80 6.30 -7.49 -7.94
N ARG A 81 5.73 -7.80 -6.78
CA ARG A 81 4.43 -7.26 -6.35
C ARG A 81 4.50 -5.73 -6.15
N ASN A 82 5.54 -5.23 -5.48
CA ASN A 82 5.72 -3.78 -5.28
C ASN A 82 5.93 -3.04 -6.61
N ALA A 83 6.78 -3.55 -7.49
CA ALA A 83 7.02 -2.95 -8.81
C ALA A 83 5.72 -2.87 -9.63
N GLN A 84 4.91 -3.93 -9.62
CA GLN A 84 3.61 -3.94 -10.30
C GLN A 84 2.63 -2.94 -9.68
N MET A 85 2.59 -2.82 -8.35
CA MET A 85 1.72 -1.85 -7.68
C MET A 85 2.09 -0.41 -8.07
N ILE A 86 3.39 -0.07 -8.06
CA ILE A 86 3.87 1.26 -8.47
C ILE A 86 3.53 1.52 -9.93
N LYS A 87 3.80 0.56 -10.83
CA LYS A 87 3.48 0.67 -12.25
C LYS A 87 2.00 0.99 -12.47
N LEU A 88 1.09 0.27 -11.81
CA LEU A 88 -0.36 0.49 -11.95
C LEU A 88 -0.80 1.85 -11.41
N ALA A 89 -0.20 2.33 -10.32
CA ALA A 89 -0.49 3.66 -9.81
C ALA A 89 -0.06 4.75 -10.79
N GLU A 90 1.16 4.66 -11.33
CA GLU A 90 1.66 5.63 -12.31
C GLU A 90 0.84 5.63 -13.60
N LEU A 91 0.43 4.46 -14.09
CA LEU A 91 -0.50 4.36 -15.23
C LEU A 91 -1.84 5.06 -14.91
N GLY A 92 -2.42 4.79 -13.74
CA GLY A 92 -3.67 5.43 -13.32
C GLY A 92 -3.55 6.96 -13.22
N PHE A 93 -2.44 7.47 -12.68
CA PHE A 93 -2.20 8.92 -12.64
C PHE A 93 -2.01 9.53 -14.03
N GLY A 94 -1.35 8.81 -14.96
CA GLY A 94 -1.19 9.26 -16.33
C GLY A 94 -2.53 9.40 -17.06
N GLU A 95 -3.48 8.51 -16.82
CA GLU A 95 -4.82 8.59 -17.41
C GLU A 95 -5.67 9.74 -16.83
N LEU A 96 -5.48 10.11 -15.56
CA LEU A 96 -6.20 11.22 -14.92
C LEU A 96 -5.61 12.61 -15.21
N GLN A 97 -4.46 12.68 -15.89
CA GLN A 97 -3.79 13.94 -16.25
C GLN A 97 -3.98 14.32 -17.73
N LYS A 98 -4.73 13.52 -18.49
CA LYS A 98 -5.24 13.89 -19.81
C LYS A 98 -6.43 14.82 -19.65
#